data_AF-A0A385T0H1-F1
#
_entry.id   AF-A0A385T0H1-F1
#
_cell.length_a   1.000
_cell.length_b   1.000
_cell.length_c   1.000
_cell.angle_alpha   90.00
_cell.angle_beta   90.00
_cell.angle_gamma   90.00
#
_symmetry.space_group_name_H-M   'P 1'
#
loop_
_entity.id
_entity.type
_entity.pdbx_description
1 polymer ?
#
loop_
_entity_poly.entity_id
_entity_poly.type
_entity_poly.pdbx_seq_one_letter_code
_entity_poly.pdbx_strand_id
1 'polypeptide(L)'
;MKQRNLSELTDQELLQEAKKIKSISITNAVFIGFLIGIVFYSIMKNSLGFFTLIPLFFAYRLINKSKYDNQELENLLKERNLK
;
A
#
# COMPACT_ATOMS: atom_id res chain seq x y z
N MET A 1 18.32 0.77 -5.60
CA MET A 1 18.53 0.77 -4.13
C MET A 1 18.78 -0.66 -3.71
N LYS A 2 19.84 -0.94 -2.94
CA LYS A 2 20.12 -2.28 -2.41
C LYS A 2 19.00 -2.59 -1.41
N GLN A 3 18.08 -3.49 -1.75
CA GLN A 3 17.08 -4.01 -0.81
C GLN A 3 17.86 -4.77 0.28
N ARG A 4 18.17 -4.09 1.39
CA ARG A 4 18.55 -4.81 2.60
C ARG A 4 17.31 -5.60 3.00
N ASN A 5 17.44 -6.91 3.15
CA ASN A 5 16.30 -7.73 3.58
C ASN A 5 15.78 -7.18 4.90
N LEU A 6 14.47 -7.15 5.11
CA LEU A 6 13.87 -6.66 6.37
C LEU A 6 14.45 -7.40 7.59
N SER A 7 14.91 -8.63 7.38
CA SER A 7 15.61 -9.49 8.35
C SER A 7 16.99 -8.97 8.79
N GLU A 8 17.65 -8.12 8.01
CA GLU A 8 18.98 -7.56 8.33
C GLU A 8 18.90 -6.27 9.16
N LEU A 9 17.70 -5.72 9.34
CA LEU A 9 17.49 -4.50 10.12
C LEU A 9 17.53 -4.79 11.62
N THR A 10 18.05 -3.82 12.39
CA THR A 10 17.97 -3.85 13.86
C THR A 10 16.53 -3.61 14.33
N ASP A 11 16.22 -3.97 15.57
CA ASP A 11 14.84 -3.89 16.10
C ASP A 11 14.29 -2.45 16.08
N GLN A 12 15.15 -1.46 16.32
CA GLN A 12 14.78 -0.04 16.23
C GLN A 12 14.48 0.39 14.79
N GLU A 13 15.26 -0.09 13.82
CA GLU A 13 15.05 0.19 12.39
C GLU A 13 13.78 -0.52 11.87
N LEU A 14 13.51 -1.74 12.32
CA LEU A 14 12.28 -2.49 12.01
C LEU A 14 11.03 -1.75 12.49
N LEU A 15 11.04 -1.23 13.72
CA LEU A 15 9.93 -0.44 14.25
C LEU A 15 9.72 0.89 13.49
N GLN A 16 10.81 1.54 13.07
CA GLN A 16 10.73 2.73 12.22
C GLN A 16 10.14 2.42 10.85
N GLU A 17 10.58 1.34 10.20
CA GLU A 17 10.05 0.94 8.90
C GLU A 17 8.57 0.54 9.01
N ALA A 18 8.16 -0.13 10.10
CA ALA A 18 6.74 -0.43 10.38
C ALA A 18 5.87 0.83 10.50
N LYS A 19 6.35 1.86 11.20
CA LYS A 19 5.64 3.13 11.31
C LYS A 19 5.51 3.83 9.96
N LYS A 20 6.57 3.76 9.14
CA LYS A 20 6.61 4.33 7.79
C LYS A 20 5.67 3.60 6.84
N ILE A 21 5.69 2.26 6.83
CA ILE A 21 4.77 1.43 6.04
C ILE A 21 3.31 1.66 6.43
N LYS A 22 3.03 1.87 7.72
CA LYS A 22 1.69 2.28 8.19
C LYS A 22 1.25 3.62 7.60
N SER A 23 2.13 4.62 7.60
CA SER A 23 1.86 5.92 6.97
C SER A 23 1.60 5.78 5.47
N ILE A 24 2.43 5.00 4.76
CA ILE A 24 2.28 4.73 3.34
C ILE A 24 0.95 4.01 3.07
N SER A 25 0.55 3.07 3.93
CA SER A 25 -0.72 2.35 3.80
C SER A 25 -1.92 3.29 3.94
N ILE A 26 -1.86 4.26 4.85
CA ILE A 26 -2.90 5.30 4.99
C ILE A 26 -2.96 6.17 3.73
N THR A 27 -1.82 6.68 3.27
CA THR A 27 -1.75 7.47 2.04
C THR A 27 -2.30 6.69 0.84
N ASN A 28 -1.91 5.42 0.70
CA ASN A 28 -2.41 4.52 -0.34
C ASN A 28 -3.94 4.33 -0.25
N ALA A 29 -4.49 4.16 0.95
CA ALA A 29 -5.94 4.03 1.15
C ALA A 29 -6.69 5.31 0.73
N VAL A 30 -6.15 6.49 1.04
CA VAL A 30 -6.69 7.78 0.58
C VAL A 30 -6.67 7.85 -0.95
N PHE A 31 -5.54 7.49 -1.59
CA PHE A 31 -5.45 7.44 -3.04
C PHE A 31 -6.46 6.47 -3.65
N ILE A 32 -6.59 5.26 -3.10
CA ILE A 32 -7.58 4.28 -3.58
C ILE A 32 -9.00 4.84 -3.47
N GLY A 33 -9.36 5.46 -2.34
CA GLY A 33 -10.67 6.10 -2.17
C GLY A 33 -10.92 7.21 -3.17
N PHE A 34 -9.91 8.05 -3.44
CA PHE A 34 -9.97 9.09 -4.47
C PHE A 34 -10.18 8.51 -5.87
N LEU A 35 -9.45 7.45 -6.23
CA LEU A 35 -9.59 6.76 -7.52
C LEU A 35 -10.98 6.14 -7.68
N ILE A 36 -11.52 5.51 -6.63
CA ILE A 36 -12.90 4.97 -6.62
C ILE A 36 -13.90 6.11 -6.81
N GLY A 37 -13.70 7.25 -6.16
CA GLY A 37 -14.53 8.44 -6.32
C GLY A 37 -14.57 8.96 -7.76
N ILE A 38 -13.41 9.02 -8.43
CA ILE A 38 -13.32 9.38 -9.85
C ILE A 38 -14.12 8.40 -10.71
N VAL A 39 -13.96 7.09 -10.47
CA VAL A 39 -14.69 6.06 -11.21
C VAL A 39 -16.20 6.22 -11.00
N PHE A 40 -16.66 6.45 -9.77
CA PHE A 40 -18.07 6.69 -9.45
C PHE A 40 -18.63 7.92 -10.16
N TYR A 41 -17.91 9.04 -10.12
CA TYR A 41 -18.29 10.25 -10.83
C TYR A 41 -18.36 10.03 -12.35
N SER A 42 -17.41 9.28 -12.90
CA SER A 42 -17.36 8.94 -14.32
C SER A 42 -18.55 8.08 -14.75
N ILE A 43 -18.98 7.12 -13.91
CA ILE A 43 -20.19 6.32 -14.14
C ILE A 43 -21.43 7.23 -14.15
N MET A 44 -21.58 8.12 -13.16
CA MET A 44 -22.71 9.06 -13.09
C MET A 44 -22.77 10.00 -14.30
N LYS A 45 -21.62 10.42 -14.83
CA LYS A 45 -21.53 11.25 -16.04
C LYS A 45 -21.59 10.46 -17.35
N ASN A 46 -21.76 9.14 -17.28
CA ASN A 46 -21.72 8.20 -18.41
C ASN A 46 -20.46 8.33 -19.28
N SER A 47 -19.36 8.81 -18.68
CA SER A 47 -18.06 9.00 -19.31
C SER A 47 -17.17 7.76 -19.10
N LEU A 48 -17.77 6.58 -19.18
CA LEU A 48 -17.06 5.29 -19.07
C LEU A 48 -16.20 5.08 -20.32
N GLY A 49 -15.00 5.65 -20.29
CA GLY A 49 -14.01 5.53 -21.35
C GLY A 49 -12.70 4.93 -20.86
N PHE A 50 -11.72 4.86 -21.76
CA PHE A 50 -10.37 4.35 -21.46
C PHE A 50 -9.73 5.02 -20.23
N PHE A 51 -10.08 6.27 -19.93
CA PHE A 51 -9.58 7.00 -18.77
C PHE A 51 -10.01 6.42 -17.42
N THR A 52 -11.04 5.59 -17.32
CA THR A 52 -11.41 4.91 -16.06
C THR A 52 -10.55 3.68 -15.77
N LEU A 53 -9.91 3.10 -16.79
CA LEU A 53 -8.98 1.98 -16.64
C LEU A 53 -7.70 2.42 -15.93
N ILE A 54 -7.28 3.66 -16.11
CA ILE A 54 -6.07 4.21 -15.47
C ILE A 54 -6.24 4.20 -13.94
N PRO A 55 -7.27 4.83 -13.34
CA PRO A 55 -7.57 4.71 -11.91
C PRO A 55 -7.66 3.26 -11.42
N LEU A 56 -8.32 2.39 -12.20
CA LEU A 56 -8.53 1.00 -11.81
C LEU A 56 -7.21 0.22 -11.73
N PHE A 57 -6.32 0.43 -12.71
CA PHE A 57 -4.98 -0.16 -12.73
C PHE A 57 -4.12 0.32 -11.56
N PHE A 58 -4.13 1.63 -11.27
CA PHE A 58 -3.41 2.18 -10.13
C PHE A 58 -3.93 1.61 -8.81
N ALA A 59 -5.25 1.56 -8.61
CA ALA A 59 -5.84 0.98 -7.41
C ALA A 59 -5.42 -0.49 -7.23
N TYR A 60 -5.50 -1.31 -8.29
CA TYR A 60 -5.07 -2.71 -8.25
C TYR A 60 -3.59 -2.86 -7.87
N ARG A 61 -2.71 -2.07 -8.49
CA ARG A 61 -1.28 -2.10 -8.21
C ARG A 61 -0.96 -1.68 -6.77
N LEU A 62 -1.64 -0.66 -6.25
CA LEU A 62 -1.45 -0.21 -4.85
C LEU A 62 -1.89 -1.28 -3.84
N ILE A 63 -3.02 -1.95 -4.09
CA ILE A 63 -3.55 -2.99 -3.20
C ILE A 63 -2.63 -4.21 -3.17
N ASN A 64 -2.13 -4.67 -4.32
CA ASN A 64 -1.27 -5.86 -4.37
C ASN A 64 0.09 -5.61 -3.72
N LYS A 65 0.68 -4.43 -3.89
CA LYS A 65 1.98 -4.11 -3.30
C LYS A 65 1.90 -4.01 -1.78
N SER A 66 0.85 -3.41 -1.23
CA SER A 66 0.73 -3.23 0.21
C SER A 66 0.53 -4.54 0.98
N LYS A 67 -0.12 -5.54 0.37
CA LYS A 67 -0.41 -6.81 1.05
C LYS A 67 0.84 -7.65 1.31
N TYR A 68 1.76 -7.71 0.34
CA TYR A 68 2.99 -8.49 0.44
C TYR A 68 3.98 -7.88 1.45
N ASP A 69 4.27 -6.58 1.32
CA ASP A 69 5.22 -5.87 2.20
C ASP A 69 4.75 -5.85 3.68
N ASN A 70 3.44 -5.75 3.93
CA ASN A 70 2.91 -5.77 5.30
C ASN A 70 3.01 -7.16 5.96
N GLN A 71 2.79 -8.24 5.21
CA GLN A 71 2.83 -9.60 5.78
C GLN A 71 4.24 -10.02 6.18
N GLU A 72 5.23 -9.75 5.33
CA GLU A 72 6.63 -10.07 5.62
C GLU A 72 7.12 -9.32 6.86
N LEU A 73 6.81 -8.02 6.95
CA LEU A 73 7.16 -7.21 8.10
C LEU A 73 6.45 -7.64 9.39
N GLU A 74 5.15 -7.96 9.34
CA GLU A 74 4.43 -8.43 10.53
C GLU A 74 4.96 -9.77 11.04
N ASN A 75 5.37 -10.68 10.15
CA ASN A 75 5.96 -11.95 10.54
C ASN A 75 7.30 -11.73 11.27
N LEU A 76 8.16 -10.84 10.75
CA LEU A 76 9.44 -10.51 11.38
C LEU A 76 9.27 -9.81 12.75
N LEU A 77 8.28 -8.92 12.88
CA LEU A 77 7.98 -8.27 14.15
C LEU A 77 7.48 -9.26 15.21
N LYS A 78 6.66 -10.24 14.82
CA LYS A 78 6.18 -11.32 15.70
C LYS A 78 7.31 -12.27 16.10
N GLU A 79 8.15 -12.68 15.14
CA GLU A 79 9.30 -13.56 15.39
C GLU A 79 10.25 -12.96 16.43
N ARG A 80 10.43 -11.63 16.41
CA ARG A 80 11.27 -10.90 17.36
C ARG A 80 10.54 -10.42 18.62
N ASN A 81 9.29 -10.81 18.83
CA ASN A 81 8.47 -10.38 19.99
C ASN A 81 8.34 -8.86 20.13
N LEU A 82 8.39 -8.12 19.02
CA LEU A 82 8.26 -6.66 18.99
C LEU A 82 6.79 -6.22 18.84
N LYS A 83 5.87 -7.15 18.56
CA LYS A 83 4.42 -6.94 18.46
C LYS A 83 3.64 -8.25 18.62
#